data_AF-A0A239ABU1-F1
#
_entry.id   AF-A0A239ABU1-F1
#
_cell.length_a   1.000
_cell.length_b   1.000
_cell.length_c   1.000
_cell.angle_alpha   90.00
_cell.angle_beta   90.00
_cell.angle_gamma   90.00
#
_symmetry.space_group_name_H-M   'P 1'
#
loop_
_entity.id
_entity.type
_entity.pdbx_description
1 polymer ?
#
loop_
_entity_poly.entity_id
_entity_poly.type
_entity_poly.pdbx_seq_one_letter_code
_entity_poly.pdbx_strand_id
1 'polypeptide(L)'
;MSEYQYYEFVAIDQPLSVGEQADLRAISTRALITPTSFVNHYEWGDLKADPRRLVERYFDAFLYLANWGTHRLMFRLPAEVLGRSATAVVDQYLVGDGSTAWTTDGYVVIDLFAEDEDGEYDNEWLDGSGLLASIVPVRAELMVGDFRLLYLAWLLAVENREVDDDAVEPPVPTGLGQLSAALSAVAAFLRIGPDLVAVAAEHSAPLDADGTLTELPGWLAQLPAENKESLLLRVARGDGARVRAELLAGCRGAAGSIHAGNIDGRTAGELLAQARRRREERQRPAREEAERRAGERRRAAERARENHLSELAGRQDQAWREVVELVERRTAADYDAAAGLLYELAEVCRREGTSDAFADRVQQLRRAQRRKISFIQRLDRLGMV
;
A
#
# COMPACT_ATOMS: atom_id res chain seq x y z
N MET A 1 11.10 -10.89 -10.14
CA MET A 1 9.68 -10.82 -10.54
C MET A 1 9.62 -10.20 -11.92
N SER A 2 8.66 -10.56 -12.76
CA SER A 2 8.40 -9.87 -14.03
C SER A 2 7.94 -8.44 -13.75
N GLU A 3 8.33 -7.48 -14.59
CA GLU A 3 7.85 -6.09 -14.48
C GLU A 3 6.32 -6.06 -14.60
N TYR A 4 5.66 -5.21 -13.82
CA TYR A 4 4.23 -4.94 -13.98
C TYR A 4 3.93 -3.48 -13.68
N GLN A 5 3.18 -2.87 -14.59
CA GLN A 5 2.68 -1.50 -14.47
C GLN A 5 1.20 -1.47 -14.84
N TYR A 6 0.42 -0.72 -14.07
CA TYR A 6 -1.00 -0.48 -14.32
C TYR A 6 -1.24 1.02 -14.48
N TYR A 7 -2.01 1.36 -15.52
CA TYR A 7 -2.39 2.72 -15.90
C TYR A 7 -3.91 2.80 -16.00
N GLU A 8 -4.52 3.73 -15.26
CA GLU A 8 -5.96 4.00 -15.35
C GLU A 8 -6.22 5.50 -15.40
N PHE A 9 -7.00 5.93 -16.39
CA PHE A 9 -7.45 7.31 -16.54
C PHE A 9 -8.97 7.33 -16.62
N VAL A 10 -9.58 8.34 -16.01
CA VAL A 10 -11.05 8.51 -15.98
C VAL A 10 -11.44 9.93 -16.39
N ALA A 11 -12.42 10.02 -17.29
CA ALA A 11 -13.09 11.26 -17.67
C ALA A 11 -14.44 11.33 -16.95
N ILE A 12 -14.64 12.38 -16.17
CA ILE A 12 -15.76 12.58 -15.23
C ILE A 12 -16.66 13.69 -15.72
N ASP A 13 -16.08 14.84 -16.08
CA ASP A 13 -16.86 16.03 -16.38
C ASP A 13 -17.51 15.94 -17.77
N GLN A 14 -16.81 15.34 -18.74
CA GLN A 14 -17.30 15.11 -20.08
C GLN A 14 -16.81 13.76 -20.62
N PRO A 15 -17.68 12.98 -21.29
CA PRO A 15 -17.24 11.78 -21.99
C PRO A 15 -16.33 12.14 -23.17
N LEU A 16 -15.34 11.29 -23.41
CA LEU A 16 -14.48 11.33 -24.58
C LEU A 16 -15.29 11.19 -25.87
N SER A 17 -15.08 12.12 -26.79
CA SER A 17 -15.61 12.05 -28.14
C SER A 17 -15.02 10.87 -28.92
N VAL A 18 -15.67 10.50 -30.03
CA VAL A 18 -15.19 9.42 -30.91
C VAL A 18 -13.81 9.73 -31.48
N GLY A 19 -13.51 11.00 -31.76
CA GLY A 19 -12.19 11.44 -32.21
C GLY A 19 -11.12 11.25 -31.15
N GLU A 20 -11.39 11.66 -29.91
CA GLU A 20 -10.44 11.52 -28.79
C GLU A 20 -10.19 10.04 -28.44
N GLN A 21 -11.21 9.19 -28.52
CA GLN A 21 -11.04 7.75 -28.36
C GLN A 21 -10.17 7.14 -29.48
N ALA A 22 -10.26 7.64 -30.70
CA ALA A 22 -9.41 7.23 -31.82
C ALA A 22 -7.95 7.69 -31.62
N ASP A 23 -7.73 8.92 -31.14
CA ASP A 23 -6.40 9.43 -30.79
C ASP A 23 -5.73 8.57 -29.70
N LEU A 24 -6.49 8.20 -28.66
CA LEU A 24 -6.00 7.30 -27.59
C LEU A 24 -5.72 5.88 -28.10
N ARG A 25 -6.52 5.38 -29.05
CA ARG A 25 -6.30 4.06 -29.68
C ARG A 25 -5.01 4.03 -30.50
N ALA A 26 -4.60 5.17 -31.06
CA ALA A 26 -3.31 5.29 -31.74
C ALA A 26 -2.11 5.24 -30.78
N ILE A 27 -2.30 5.66 -29.52
CA ILE A 27 -1.28 5.58 -28.46
C ILE A 27 -1.14 4.15 -27.92
N SER A 28 -2.26 3.50 -27.59
CA SER A 28 -2.26 2.12 -27.12
C SER A 28 -3.34 1.30 -27.80
N THR A 29 -2.90 0.31 -28.57
CA THR A 29 -3.79 -0.64 -29.25
C THR A 29 -4.42 -1.63 -28.27
N ARG A 30 -3.72 -1.96 -27.16
CA ARG A 30 -4.13 -2.95 -26.17
C ARG A 30 -4.99 -2.39 -25.03
N ALA A 31 -5.00 -1.07 -24.85
CA ALA A 31 -5.78 -0.44 -23.79
C ALA A 31 -7.28 -0.71 -23.95
N LEU A 32 -7.98 -0.90 -22.83
CA LEU A 32 -9.43 -0.79 -22.79
C LEU A 32 -9.77 0.71 -22.81
N ILE A 33 -10.50 1.14 -23.83
CA ILE A 33 -10.89 2.55 -24.01
C ILE A 33 -12.40 2.59 -24.09
N THR A 34 -13.01 3.42 -23.26
CA THR A 34 -14.44 3.70 -23.22
C THR A 34 -14.66 5.21 -23.31
N PRO A 35 -15.91 5.69 -23.44
CA PRO A 35 -16.18 7.13 -23.36
C PRO A 35 -15.75 7.78 -22.05
N THR A 36 -15.49 7.03 -20.98
CA THR A 36 -15.15 7.59 -19.66
C THR A 36 -13.84 7.06 -19.09
N SER A 37 -13.13 6.18 -19.80
CA SER A 37 -11.90 5.59 -19.25
C SER A 37 -10.90 5.12 -20.31
N PHE A 38 -9.64 5.11 -19.90
CA PHE A 38 -8.53 4.43 -20.56
C PHE A 38 -7.83 3.57 -19.52
N VAL A 39 -7.73 2.27 -19.74
CA VAL A 39 -7.09 1.32 -18.81
C VAL A 39 -6.10 0.46 -19.57
N ASN A 40 -4.88 0.34 -19.06
CA ASN A 40 -3.89 -0.57 -19.63
C ASN A 40 -2.94 -1.11 -18.56
N HIS A 41 -2.37 -2.28 -18.82
CA HIS A 41 -1.26 -2.81 -18.03
C HIS A 41 -0.12 -3.26 -18.96
N TYR A 42 1.09 -3.24 -18.44
CA TYR A 42 2.29 -3.65 -19.15
C TYR A 42 3.10 -4.62 -18.30
N GLU A 43 3.53 -5.71 -18.91
CA GLU A 43 4.50 -6.65 -18.32
C GLU A 43 5.93 -6.43 -18.85
N TRP A 44 6.04 -5.65 -19.93
CA TRP A 44 7.30 -5.26 -20.58
C TRP A 44 7.10 -3.92 -21.30
N GLY A 45 8.05 -3.00 -21.13
CA GLY A 45 7.96 -1.67 -21.73
C GLY A 45 7.09 -0.71 -20.93
N ASP A 46 6.53 0.31 -21.60
CA ASP A 46 5.81 1.40 -20.92
C ASP A 46 4.82 2.09 -21.87
N LEU A 47 3.88 2.85 -21.31
CA LEU A 47 2.96 3.73 -22.03
C LEU A 47 3.73 4.66 -22.95
N LYS A 48 3.33 4.70 -24.22
CA LYS A 48 3.97 5.53 -25.26
C LYS A 48 3.41 6.95 -25.32
N ALA A 49 3.04 7.49 -24.16
CA ALA A 49 2.52 8.83 -23.98
C ALA A 49 2.86 9.34 -22.58
N ASP A 50 2.96 10.66 -22.45
CA ASP A 50 3.12 11.32 -21.17
C ASP A 50 1.76 11.39 -20.44
N PRO A 51 1.63 10.76 -19.25
CA PRO A 51 0.39 10.82 -18.47
C PRO A 51 -0.08 12.24 -18.17
N ARG A 52 0.83 13.20 -17.95
CA ARG A 52 0.47 14.59 -17.65
C ARG A 52 -0.32 15.21 -18.80
N ARG A 53 0.14 15.01 -20.04
CA ARG A 53 -0.55 15.50 -21.24
C ARG A 53 -1.90 14.84 -21.47
N LEU A 54 -2.04 13.57 -21.11
CA LEU A 54 -3.33 12.88 -21.20
C LEU A 54 -4.33 13.43 -20.19
N VAL A 55 -3.89 13.72 -18.95
CA VAL A 55 -4.73 14.36 -17.94
C VAL A 55 -5.11 15.79 -18.34
N GLU A 56 -4.15 16.58 -18.82
CA GLU A 56 -4.40 17.95 -19.28
C GLU A 56 -5.47 18.01 -20.37
N ARG A 57 -5.43 17.06 -21.32
CA ARG A 57 -6.25 17.11 -22.52
C ARG A 57 -7.57 16.34 -22.43
N TYR A 58 -7.60 15.19 -21.76
CA TYR A 58 -8.69 14.23 -21.90
C TYR A 58 -9.32 13.77 -20.58
N PHE A 59 -8.56 13.75 -19.48
CA PHE A 59 -8.99 13.03 -18.27
C PHE A 59 -9.07 13.95 -17.05
N ASP A 60 -9.89 13.56 -16.08
CA ASP A 60 -10.09 14.30 -14.82
C ASP A 60 -9.37 13.64 -13.64
N ALA A 61 -9.07 12.35 -13.74
CA ALA A 61 -8.31 11.60 -12.75
C ALA A 61 -7.40 10.56 -13.41
N PHE A 62 -6.30 10.25 -12.74
CA PHE A 62 -5.30 9.28 -13.17
C PHE A 62 -4.78 8.49 -11.98
N LEU A 63 -4.52 7.20 -12.20
CA LEU A 63 -3.83 6.31 -11.29
C LEU A 63 -2.76 5.54 -12.05
N TYR A 64 -1.59 5.45 -11.43
CA TYR A 64 -0.53 4.54 -11.84
C TYR A 64 0.01 3.79 -10.65
N LEU A 65 0.24 2.48 -10.82
CA LEU A 65 1.02 1.70 -9.88
C LEU A 65 1.96 0.76 -10.61
N ALA A 66 3.08 0.46 -9.98
CA ALA A 66 4.03 -0.53 -10.45
C ALA A 66 4.44 -1.49 -9.34
N ASN A 67 4.77 -2.73 -9.71
CA ASN A 67 5.13 -3.76 -8.74
C ASN A 67 6.52 -3.58 -8.10
N TRP A 68 7.26 -2.55 -8.51
CA TRP A 68 8.46 -2.07 -7.83
C TRP A 68 8.20 -0.92 -6.86
N GLY A 69 6.93 -0.64 -6.54
CA GLY A 69 6.56 0.26 -5.45
C GLY A 69 6.27 1.69 -5.87
N THR A 70 6.24 2.03 -7.16
CA THR A 70 5.84 3.38 -7.59
C THR A 70 4.31 3.50 -7.63
N HIS A 71 3.75 4.46 -6.90
CA HIS A 71 2.31 4.74 -6.82
C HIS A 71 2.08 6.22 -7.14
N ARG A 72 1.13 6.53 -8.03
CA ARG A 72 0.86 7.92 -8.46
C ARG A 72 -0.61 8.18 -8.69
N LEU A 73 -1.08 9.35 -8.28
CA LEU A 73 -2.43 9.85 -8.52
C LEU A 73 -2.36 11.24 -9.13
N MET A 74 -3.25 11.56 -10.07
CA MET A 74 -3.49 12.95 -10.46
C MET A 74 -4.99 13.27 -10.46
N PHE A 75 -5.32 14.51 -10.11
CA PHE A 75 -6.68 15.06 -10.17
C PHE A 75 -6.69 16.41 -10.86
N ARG A 76 -7.41 16.52 -11.99
CA ARG A 76 -7.63 17.78 -12.71
C ARG A 76 -8.93 18.43 -12.25
N LEU A 77 -8.85 19.67 -11.81
CA LEU A 77 -9.93 20.43 -11.18
C LEU A 77 -10.10 21.78 -11.89
N PRO A 78 -11.33 22.31 -12.05
CA PRO A 78 -11.51 23.68 -12.55
C PRO A 78 -10.83 24.69 -11.62
N ALA A 79 -10.06 25.63 -12.17
CA ALA A 79 -9.24 26.55 -11.38
C ALA A 79 -10.08 27.48 -10.49
N GLU A 80 -11.34 27.74 -10.88
CA GLU A 80 -12.28 28.58 -10.15
C GLU A 80 -12.58 28.03 -8.75
N VAL A 81 -12.47 26.72 -8.59
CA VAL A 81 -12.87 26.01 -7.37
C VAL A 81 -11.88 26.20 -6.22
N LEU A 82 -10.60 26.40 -6.53
CA LEU A 82 -9.58 26.72 -5.54
C LEU A 82 -9.53 28.24 -5.23
N GLY A 83 -10.31 29.06 -5.95
CA GLY A 83 -10.42 30.50 -5.74
C GLY A 83 -9.19 31.31 -6.18
N ARG A 84 -9.21 32.64 -5.99
CA ARG A 84 -8.10 33.54 -6.37
C ARG A 84 -6.82 33.36 -5.54
N SER A 85 -6.91 32.67 -4.40
CA SER A 85 -5.77 32.32 -3.53
C SER A 85 -5.39 30.84 -3.62
N ALA A 86 -5.86 30.12 -4.65
CA ALA A 86 -5.61 28.71 -4.89
C ALA A 86 -4.16 28.30 -4.71
N THR A 87 -3.25 29.04 -5.35
CA THR A 87 -1.81 28.76 -5.34
C THR A 87 -1.25 28.83 -3.92
N ALA A 88 -1.64 29.83 -3.12
CA ALA A 88 -1.12 29.97 -1.76
C ALA A 88 -1.57 28.84 -0.81
N VAL A 89 -2.81 28.34 -0.97
CA VAL A 89 -3.29 27.20 -0.17
C VAL A 89 -2.63 25.90 -0.62
N VAL A 90 -2.48 25.70 -1.93
CA VAL A 90 -1.83 24.51 -2.49
C VAL A 90 -0.36 24.47 -2.10
N ASP A 91 0.37 25.57 -2.25
CA ASP A 91 1.81 25.69 -1.92
C ASP A 91 2.09 25.49 -0.42
N GLN A 92 1.09 25.71 0.45
CA GLN A 92 1.24 25.46 1.89
C GLN A 92 1.29 23.98 2.24
N TYR A 93 0.63 23.13 1.45
CA TYR A 93 0.52 21.69 1.73
C TYR A 93 1.36 20.83 0.78
N LEU A 94 1.50 21.24 -0.48
CA LEU A 94 2.26 20.49 -1.47
C LEU A 94 3.73 20.86 -1.37
N VAL A 95 4.46 20.07 -0.58
CA VAL A 95 5.89 20.21 -0.33
C VAL A 95 6.59 18.91 -0.67
N GLY A 96 7.91 18.99 -0.84
CA GLY A 96 8.73 17.84 -1.22
C GLY A 96 8.59 17.42 -2.68
N ASP A 97 9.11 16.24 -3.00
CA ASP A 97 9.11 15.65 -4.34
C ASP A 97 7.88 14.73 -4.55
N GLY A 98 7.27 14.25 -3.46
CA GLY A 98 6.09 13.37 -3.50
C GLY A 98 4.77 14.08 -3.84
N SER A 99 4.76 15.40 -4.01
CA SER A 99 3.54 16.13 -4.38
C SER A 99 3.82 17.41 -5.16
N THR A 100 2.97 17.72 -6.14
CA THR A 100 3.07 18.95 -6.93
C THR A 100 1.72 19.35 -7.53
N ALA A 101 1.63 20.61 -7.99
CA ALA A 101 0.49 21.06 -8.77
C ALA A 101 0.92 22.00 -9.90
N TRP A 102 0.12 22.04 -10.96
CA TRP A 102 0.31 22.99 -12.07
C TRP A 102 -1.02 23.43 -12.67
N THR A 103 -0.99 24.54 -13.40
CA THR A 103 -2.16 25.09 -14.10
C THR A 103 -2.11 24.74 -15.58
N THR A 104 -3.28 24.53 -16.18
CA THR A 104 -3.45 24.20 -17.61
C THR A 104 -4.85 24.58 -18.07
N ASP A 105 -5.01 25.40 -19.11
CA ASP A 105 -6.29 25.72 -19.77
C ASP A 105 -7.50 25.94 -18.84
N GLY A 106 -7.34 26.74 -17.77
CA GLY A 106 -8.42 27.02 -16.81
C GLY A 106 -8.63 25.93 -15.74
N TYR A 107 -7.72 24.97 -15.66
CA TYR A 107 -7.68 23.91 -14.66
C TYR A 107 -6.41 23.97 -13.81
N VAL A 108 -6.47 23.35 -12.65
CA VAL A 108 -5.32 22.97 -11.80
C VAL A 108 -5.26 21.45 -11.76
N VAL A 109 -4.07 20.90 -11.91
CA VAL A 109 -3.81 19.47 -11.71
C VAL A 109 -3.00 19.31 -10.43
N ILE A 110 -3.49 18.48 -9.52
CA ILE A 110 -2.75 18.01 -8.33
C ILE A 110 -2.19 16.64 -8.67
N ASP A 111 -0.92 16.41 -8.38
CA ASP A 111 -0.17 15.18 -8.65
C ASP A 111 0.51 14.72 -7.36
N LEU A 112 0.23 13.48 -6.98
CA LEU A 112 0.71 12.85 -5.76
C LEU A 112 1.46 11.59 -6.14
N PHE A 113 2.64 11.42 -5.56
CA PHE A 113 3.60 10.41 -5.93
C PHE A 113 4.23 9.81 -4.68
N ALA A 114 4.25 8.48 -4.60
CA ALA A 114 4.93 7.74 -3.54
C ALA A 114 5.75 6.62 -4.18
N GLU A 115 7.00 6.48 -3.75
CA GLU A 115 7.89 5.41 -4.19
C GLU A 115 8.36 4.60 -2.98
N ASP A 116 8.57 3.30 -3.16
CA ASP A 116 9.15 2.44 -2.14
C ASP A 116 10.66 2.37 -2.34
N GLU A 117 11.43 3.14 -1.56
CA GLU A 117 12.89 3.07 -1.64
C GLU A 117 13.45 1.80 -0.96
N ASP A 118 12.71 1.20 -0.02
CA ASP A 118 13.22 0.12 0.84
C ASP A 118 13.02 -1.29 0.24
N GLY A 119 12.21 -1.41 -0.81
CA GLY A 119 12.10 -2.64 -1.61
C GLY A 119 11.53 -3.84 -0.85
N GLU A 120 10.86 -3.62 0.29
CA GLU A 120 10.05 -4.64 0.96
C GLU A 120 8.78 -4.85 0.13
N TYR A 121 8.93 -5.57 -0.99
CA TYR A 121 7.82 -5.94 -1.88
C TYR A 121 6.67 -6.50 -1.06
N ASP A 122 5.55 -5.77 -1.06
CA ASP A 122 4.33 -6.18 -0.39
C ASP A 122 3.95 -7.59 -0.89
N ASN A 123 3.77 -8.54 0.04
CA ASN A 123 3.37 -9.91 -0.32
C ASN A 123 1.95 -9.95 -0.92
N GLU A 124 1.20 -8.86 -0.83
CA GLU A 124 -0.15 -8.68 -1.35
C GLU A 124 -0.12 -7.75 -2.59
N TRP A 125 0.36 -8.29 -3.70
CA TRP A 125 0.45 -7.55 -4.96
C TRP A 125 -0.94 -7.12 -5.45
N LEU A 126 -1.12 -5.80 -5.68
CA LEU A 126 -2.34 -5.21 -6.22
C LEU A 126 -2.30 -5.18 -7.76
N ASP A 127 -3.36 -5.65 -8.41
CA ASP A 127 -3.51 -5.60 -9.88
C ASP A 127 -4.02 -4.24 -10.41
N GLY A 128 -4.25 -3.28 -9.49
CA GLY A 128 -4.75 -1.94 -9.79
C GLY A 128 -6.25 -1.83 -10.10
N SER A 129 -6.94 -2.93 -10.37
CA SER A 129 -8.31 -2.89 -10.85
C SER A 129 -9.27 -2.37 -9.78
N GLY A 130 -10.07 -1.35 -10.14
CA GLY A 130 -11.09 -0.77 -9.26
C GLY A 130 -10.56 0.18 -8.18
N LEU A 131 -9.23 0.35 -8.06
CA LEU A 131 -8.64 1.27 -7.09
C LEU A 131 -9.03 2.72 -7.38
N LEU A 132 -8.89 3.17 -8.63
CA LEU A 132 -9.21 4.56 -8.98
C LEU A 132 -10.69 4.87 -8.78
N ALA A 133 -11.60 3.92 -9.02
CA ALA A 133 -13.03 4.09 -8.75
C ALA A 133 -13.33 4.39 -7.27
N SER A 134 -12.56 3.82 -6.34
CA SER A 134 -12.68 4.09 -4.90
C SER A 134 -12.11 5.46 -4.49
N ILE A 135 -11.15 5.98 -5.26
CA ILE A 135 -10.38 7.20 -4.98
C ILE A 135 -11.01 8.44 -5.63
N VAL A 136 -11.53 8.32 -6.85
CA VAL A 136 -12.14 9.41 -7.65
C VAL A 136 -13.08 10.33 -6.86
N PRO A 137 -13.91 9.85 -5.91
CA PRO A 137 -14.78 10.75 -5.14
C PRO A 137 -14.04 11.88 -4.40
N VAL A 138 -12.75 11.71 -4.07
CA VAL A 138 -11.91 12.76 -3.45
C VAL A 138 -11.84 14.03 -4.29
N ARG A 139 -11.96 13.92 -5.61
CA ARG A 139 -12.01 15.08 -6.52
C ARG A 139 -13.21 15.97 -6.21
N ALA A 140 -14.38 15.38 -5.98
CA ALA A 140 -15.59 16.13 -5.64
C ALA A 140 -15.49 16.75 -4.24
N GLU A 141 -14.80 16.07 -3.30
CA GLU A 141 -14.50 16.59 -1.96
C GLU A 141 -13.61 17.83 -2.04
N LEU A 142 -12.49 17.75 -2.78
CA LEU A 142 -11.64 18.92 -3.06
C LEU A 142 -12.44 20.06 -3.69
N MET A 143 -13.36 19.73 -4.62
CA MET A 143 -14.15 20.75 -5.28
C MET A 143 -15.11 21.52 -4.35
N VAL A 144 -15.51 20.93 -3.22
CA VAL A 144 -16.33 21.63 -2.22
C VAL A 144 -15.48 22.31 -1.14
N GLY A 145 -14.17 22.44 -1.35
CA GLY A 145 -13.23 23.06 -0.41
C GLY A 145 -12.84 22.15 0.75
N ASP A 146 -12.89 20.83 0.56
CA ASP A 146 -12.33 19.88 1.51
C ASP A 146 -10.83 19.68 1.26
N PHE A 147 -9.98 20.37 2.03
CA PHE A 147 -8.53 20.34 1.83
C PHE A 147 -7.84 19.18 2.56
N ARG A 148 -8.57 18.20 3.09
CA ARG A 148 -7.96 17.02 3.73
C ARG A 148 -7.03 16.24 2.80
N LEU A 149 -7.32 16.18 1.50
CA LEU A 149 -6.42 15.57 0.52
C LEU A 149 -5.07 16.31 0.42
N LEU A 150 -5.09 17.65 0.45
CA LEU A 150 -3.86 18.45 0.44
C LEU A 150 -3.05 18.20 1.71
N TYR A 151 -3.71 18.15 2.87
CA TYR A 151 -3.04 17.82 4.13
C TYR A 151 -2.47 16.39 4.14
N LEU A 152 -3.15 15.41 3.53
CA LEU A 152 -2.58 14.07 3.33
C LEU A 152 -1.31 14.09 2.45
N ALA A 153 -1.24 14.97 1.46
CA ALA A 153 -0.02 15.16 0.66
C ALA A 153 1.14 15.73 1.50
N TRP A 154 0.84 16.65 2.42
CA TRP A 154 1.84 17.13 3.38
C TRP A 154 2.31 16.01 4.32
N LEU A 155 1.39 15.18 4.85
CA LEU A 155 1.75 14.01 5.65
C LEU A 155 2.61 13.00 4.89
N LEU A 156 2.37 12.83 3.58
CA LEU A 156 3.20 11.98 2.73
C LEU A 156 4.65 12.51 2.69
N ALA A 157 4.85 13.81 2.48
CA ALA A 157 6.17 14.42 2.51
C ALA A 157 6.86 14.25 3.87
N VAL A 158 6.10 14.33 4.97
CA VAL A 158 6.60 14.06 6.33
C VAL A 158 7.00 12.60 6.53
N GLU A 159 6.18 11.64 6.09
CA GLU A 159 6.48 10.20 6.14
C GLU A 159 7.77 9.90 5.36
N ASN A 160 7.94 10.52 4.18
CA ASN A 160 9.09 10.39 3.30
C ASN A 160 10.34 11.17 3.75
N ARG A 161 10.27 11.92 4.86
CA ARG A 161 11.38 12.79 5.33
C ARG A 161 11.80 13.88 4.34
N GLU A 162 10.86 14.32 3.51
CA GLU A 162 11.03 15.44 2.57
C GLU A 162 10.80 16.81 3.24
N VAL A 163 10.38 16.80 4.51
CA VAL A 163 10.17 17.97 5.36
C VAL A 163 11.11 17.91 6.56
N ASP A 164 11.78 19.03 6.87
CA ASP A 164 12.67 19.13 8.03
C ASP A 164 11.93 18.86 9.35
N ASP A 165 12.59 18.19 10.31
CA ASP A 165 11.99 17.80 11.59
C ASP A 165 11.51 19.01 12.44
N ASP A 166 12.07 20.21 12.23
CA ASP A 166 11.69 21.46 12.88
C ASP A 166 10.64 22.27 12.11
N ALA A 167 10.25 21.83 10.91
CA ALA A 167 9.19 22.48 10.15
C ALA A 167 7.86 22.43 10.92
N VAL A 168 7.19 23.57 10.99
CA VAL A 168 5.92 23.71 11.69
C VAL A 168 4.81 23.09 10.87
N GLU A 169 3.97 22.27 11.51
CA GLU A 169 2.80 21.66 10.90
C GLU A 169 1.84 22.73 10.36
N PRO A 170 1.38 22.62 9.09
CA PRO A 170 0.41 23.54 8.52
C PRO A 170 -0.97 23.38 9.20
N PRO A 171 -1.91 24.32 9.01
CA PRO A 171 -3.24 24.23 9.58
C PRO A 171 -3.92 22.90 9.27
N VAL A 172 -4.31 22.18 10.33
CA VAL A 172 -4.96 20.88 10.23
C VAL A 172 -6.41 21.07 9.77
N PRO A 173 -6.83 20.51 8.62
CA PRO A 173 -8.20 20.64 8.16
C PRO A 173 -9.18 19.96 9.12
N THR A 174 -10.40 20.47 9.19
CA THR A 174 -11.45 19.90 10.03
C THR A 174 -11.86 18.50 9.54
N GLY A 175 -12.26 17.64 10.47
CA GLY A 175 -12.73 16.29 10.18
C GLY A 175 -11.66 15.30 9.73
N LEU A 176 -10.38 15.54 10.02
CA LEU A 176 -9.31 14.58 9.71
C LEU A 176 -9.47 13.25 10.46
N GLY A 177 -10.05 13.28 11.66
CA GLY A 177 -10.40 12.07 12.43
C GLY A 177 -11.54 11.24 11.83
N GLN A 178 -12.19 11.72 10.77
CA GLN A 178 -13.29 11.05 10.07
C GLN A 178 -13.08 11.14 8.55
N LEU A 179 -12.00 10.54 8.06
CA LEU A 179 -11.74 10.45 6.62
C LEU A 179 -12.91 9.78 5.89
N SER A 180 -13.25 10.28 4.70
CA SER A 180 -14.16 9.58 3.81
C SER A 180 -13.53 8.27 3.34
N ALA A 181 -14.33 7.37 2.76
CA ALA A 181 -13.81 6.15 2.16
C ALA A 181 -12.78 6.46 1.05
N ALA A 182 -12.98 7.53 0.28
CA ALA A 182 -12.06 7.93 -0.77
C ALA A 182 -10.74 8.49 -0.23
N LEU A 183 -10.78 9.36 0.80
CA LEU A 183 -9.58 9.84 1.48
C LEU A 183 -8.80 8.70 2.15
N SER A 184 -9.52 7.75 2.76
CA SER A 184 -8.90 6.54 3.34
C SER A 184 -8.24 5.68 2.26
N ALA A 185 -8.86 5.55 1.09
CA ALA A 185 -8.30 4.85 -0.06
C ALA A 185 -7.05 5.56 -0.60
N VAL A 186 -7.02 6.90 -0.65
CA VAL A 186 -5.82 7.66 -1.00
C VAL A 186 -4.69 7.42 0.01
N ALA A 187 -4.99 7.51 1.32
CA ALA A 187 -3.98 7.31 2.36
C ALA A 187 -3.37 5.90 2.30
N ALA A 188 -4.21 4.88 2.10
CA ALA A 188 -3.76 3.50 1.91
C ALA A 188 -2.95 3.34 0.61
N PHE A 189 -3.43 3.91 -0.50
CA PHE A 189 -2.76 3.82 -1.79
C PHE A 189 -1.38 4.50 -1.78
N LEU A 190 -1.25 5.67 -1.15
CA LEU A 190 0.03 6.38 -1.03
C LEU A 190 0.86 5.89 0.17
N ARG A 191 0.38 4.88 0.90
CA ARG A 191 1.06 4.24 2.05
C ARG A 191 1.39 5.20 3.19
N ILE A 192 0.55 6.21 3.39
CA ILE A 192 0.64 7.14 4.51
C ILE A 192 0.30 6.36 5.80
N GLY A 193 1.16 6.44 6.82
CA GLY A 193 1.01 5.67 8.04
C GLY A 193 -0.33 5.96 8.76
N PRO A 194 -1.14 4.94 9.10
CA PRO A 194 -2.42 5.18 9.78
C PRO A 194 -2.23 5.79 11.18
N ASP A 195 -1.09 5.54 11.84
CA ASP A 195 -0.75 6.22 13.10
C ASP A 195 -0.39 7.69 12.90
N LEU A 196 0.26 8.03 11.77
CA LEU A 196 0.60 9.40 11.42
C LEU A 196 -0.69 10.22 11.22
N VAL A 197 -1.63 9.68 10.44
CA VAL A 197 -2.96 10.28 10.24
C VAL A 197 -3.72 10.40 11.58
N ALA A 198 -3.68 9.38 12.43
CA ALA A 198 -4.39 9.41 13.71
C ALA A 198 -3.82 10.49 14.66
N VAL A 199 -2.51 10.64 14.72
CA VAL A 199 -1.84 11.65 15.55
C VAL A 199 -2.04 13.06 15.00
N ALA A 200 -2.07 13.22 13.68
CA ALA A 200 -2.48 14.45 13.01
C ALA A 200 -3.92 14.85 13.40
N ALA A 201 -4.83 13.88 13.38
CA ALA A 201 -6.24 14.08 13.67
C ALA A 201 -6.53 14.55 15.11
N GLU A 202 -5.61 14.37 16.07
CA GLU A 202 -5.76 14.88 17.43
C GLU A 202 -5.84 16.41 17.49
N HIS A 203 -5.28 17.12 16.48
CA HIS A 203 -5.36 18.58 16.34
C HIS A 203 -6.43 19.03 15.33
N SER A 204 -7.21 18.10 14.79
CA SER A 204 -8.31 18.40 13.88
C SER A 204 -9.58 18.72 14.66
N ALA A 205 -10.20 19.86 14.38
CA ALA A 205 -11.58 20.10 14.81
C ALA A 205 -12.54 19.06 14.19
N PRO A 206 -13.67 18.73 14.83
CA PRO A 206 -14.64 17.79 14.27
C PRO A 206 -15.29 18.35 12.99
N LEU A 207 -15.82 17.43 12.17
CA LEU A 207 -16.49 17.79 10.92
C LEU A 207 -17.91 18.29 11.22
N ASP A 208 -18.20 19.57 10.94
CA ASP A 208 -19.54 20.15 11.06
C ASP A 208 -20.18 20.32 9.67
N ALA A 209 -20.81 19.23 9.20
CA ALA A 209 -21.47 19.20 7.90
C ALA A 209 -22.73 20.10 7.86
N ASP A 210 -23.42 20.26 9.00
CA ASP A 210 -24.65 21.02 9.10
C ASP A 210 -24.39 22.53 9.23
N GLY A 211 -23.26 22.91 9.85
CA GLY A 211 -22.81 24.29 9.97
C GLY A 211 -22.62 24.99 8.63
N THR A 212 -21.98 24.33 7.65
CA THR A 212 -21.73 24.94 6.32
C THR A 212 -23.04 25.32 5.62
N LEU A 213 -24.07 24.45 5.66
CA LEU A 213 -25.36 24.75 5.04
C LEU A 213 -26.15 25.81 5.81
N THR A 214 -25.94 25.89 7.13
CA THR A 214 -26.56 26.89 8.00
C THR A 214 -25.98 28.29 7.79
N GLU A 215 -24.68 28.40 7.52
CA GLU A 215 -23.99 29.66 7.25
C GLU A 215 -24.16 30.17 5.80
N LEU A 216 -24.47 29.25 4.88
CA LEU A 216 -24.58 29.53 3.45
C LEU A 216 -25.51 30.71 3.11
N PRO A 217 -26.72 30.87 3.69
CA PRO A 217 -27.59 32.01 3.40
C PRO A 217 -26.94 33.36 3.76
N GLY A 218 -26.22 33.42 4.88
CA GLY A 218 -25.53 34.62 5.35
C GLY A 218 -24.36 35.00 4.45
N TRP A 219 -23.58 34.01 4.01
CA TRP A 219 -22.50 34.22 3.05
C TRP A 219 -23.04 34.60 1.66
N LEU A 220 -24.08 33.92 1.17
CA LEU A 220 -24.76 34.26 -0.07
C LEU A 220 -25.27 35.71 -0.06
N ALA A 221 -25.77 36.22 1.07
CA ALA A 221 -26.21 37.60 1.17
C ALA A 221 -25.10 38.62 0.86
N GLN A 222 -23.85 38.29 1.16
CA GLN A 222 -22.68 39.16 0.96
C GLN A 222 -22.16 39.17 -0.50
N LEU A 223 -22.55 38.20 -1.32
CA LEU A 223 -22.15 38.17 -2.72
C LEU A 223 -22.83 39.28 -3.54
N PRO A 224 -22.10 39.96 -4.45
CA PRO A 224 -22.67 40.90 -5.43
C PRO A 224 -23.79 40.28 -6.26
N ALA A 225 -24.75 41.09 -6.69
CA ALA A 225 -25.91 40.62 -7.46
C ALA A 225 -25.47 40.02 -8.81
N GLU A 226 -24.46 40.61 -9.44
CA GLU A 226 -23.89 40.15 -10.71
C GLU A 226 -23.29 38.75 -10.59
N ASN A 227 -22.65 38.44 -9.46
CA ASN A 227 -22.11 37.10 -9.19
C ASN A 227 -23.24 36.07 -9.05
N LYS A 228 -24.33 36.42 -8.35
CA LYS A 228 -25.48 35.54 -8.20
C LYS A 228 -26.16 35.24 -9.53
N GLU A 229 -26.33 36.25 -10.37
CA GLU A 229 -26.92 36.09 -11.71
C GLU A 229 -26.06 35.20 -12.61
N SER A 230 -24.73 35.39 -12.59
CA SER A 230 -23.78 34.54 -13.30
C SER A 230 -23.87 33.07 -12.87
N LEU A 231 -23.95 32.81 -11.56
CA LEU A 231 -24.11 31.45 -11.03
C LEU A 231 -25.43 30.81 -11.46
N LEU A 232 -26.54 31.54 -11.43
CA LEU A 232 -27.85 31.04 -11.90
C LEU A 232 -27.85 30.72 -13.40
N LEU A 233 -27.21 31.56 -14.22
CA LEU A 233 -27.04 31.31 -15.65
C LEU A 233 -26.21 30.04 -15.91
N ARG A 234 -25.17 29.78 -15.11
CA ARG A 234 -24.37 28.55 -15.19
C ARG A 234 -25.18 27.32 -14.80
N VAL A 235 -25.99 27.39 -13.75
CA VAL A 235 -26.94 26.31 -13.38
C VAL A 235 -27.91 26.02 -14.53
N ALA A 236 -28.49 27.05 -15.15
CA ALA A 236 -29.41 26.90 -16.28
C ALA A 236 -28.75 26.26 -17.52
N ARG A 237 -27.43 26.39 -17.67
CA ARG A 237 -26.63 25.75 -18.73
C ARG A 237 -26.17 24.32 -18.40
N GLY A 238 -26.58 23.78 -17.25
CA GLY A 238 -26.25 22.42 -16.82
C GLY A 238 -25.04 22.31 -15.90
N ASP A 239 -24.42 23.42 -15.48
CA ASP A 239 -23.21 23.44 -14.63
C ASP A 239 -23.53 23.38 -13.12
N GLY A 240 -24.68 22.81 -12.75
CA GLY A 240 -25.22 22.89 -11.39
C GLY A 240 -24.33 22.22 -10.33
N ALA A 241 -23.67 21.11 -10.68
CA ALA A 241 -22.75 20.41 -9.78
C ALA A 241 -21.51 21.26 -9.43
N ARG A 242 -20.91 21.92 -10.43
CA ARG A 242 -19.74 22.78 -10.22
C ARG A 242 -20.13 24.06 -9.47
N VAL A 243 -21.27 24.66 -9.80
CA VAL A 243 -21.80 25.83 -9.06
C VAL A 243 -22.05 25.49 -7.59
N ARG A 244 -22.66 24.34 -7.30
CA ARG A 244 -22.83 23.87 -5.92
C ARG A 244 -21.48 23.74 -5.20
N ALA A 245 -20.48 23.19 -5.88
CA ALA A 245 -19.16 22.99 -5.31
C ALA A 245 -18.47 24.32 -4.99
N GLU A 246 -18.48 25.27 -5.93
CA GLU A 246 -17.96 26.63 -5.76
C GLU A 246 -18.62 27.38 -4.59
N LEU A 247 -19.94 27.27 -4.45
CA LEU A 247 -20.68 27.90 -3.35
C LEU A 247 -20.28 27.35 -1.99
N LEU A 248 -20.14 26.03 -1.86
CA LEU A 248 -19.73 25.39 -0.62
C LEU A 248 -18.26 25.71 -0.28
N ALA A 249 -17.38 25.68 -1.28
CA ALA A 249 -15.97 26.03 -1.14
C ALA A 249 -15.81 27.49 -0.68
N GLY A 250 -16.54 28.42 -1.31
CA GLY A 250 -16.53 29.84 -0.95
C GLY A 250 -17.02 30.11 0.48
N CYS A 251 -18.10 29.44 0.90
CA CYS A 251 -18.62 29.54 2.26
C CYS A 251 -17.60 29.03 3.30
N ARG A 252 -16.98 27.86 3.05
CA ARG A 252 -15.95 27.30 3.93
C ARG A 252 -14.68 28.14 3.98
N GLY A 253 -14.25 28.68 2.85
CA GLY A 253 -13.07 29.56 2.77
C GLY A 253 -13.23 30.84 3.60
N ALA A 254 -14.44 31.43 3.61
CA ALA A 254 -14.76 32.59 4.43
C ALA A 254 -14.70 32.28 5.95
N ALA A 255 -15.14 31.09 6.36
CA ALA A 255 -15.07 30.63 7.76
C ALA A 255 -13.63 30.23 8.19
N GLY A 256 -12.86 29.62 7.28
CA GLY A 256 -11.49 29.15 7.52
C GLY A 256 -10.46 30.27 7.70
N SER A 257 -10.63 31.41 7.04
CA SER A 257 -9.75 32.59 7.20
C SER A 257 -9.72 33.14 8.63
N ILE A 258 -10.69 32.78 9.48
CA ILE A 258 -10.79 33.24 10.88
C ILE A 258 -9.92 32.38 11.83
N HIS A 259 -9.54 31.17 11.42
CA HIS A 259 -8.88 30.18 12.30
C HIS A 259 -7.37 29.99 12.02
N ALA A 260 -6.79 30.67 11.02
CA ALA A 260 -5.39 30.52 10.60
C ALA A 260 -4.33 31.13 11.55
N GLY A 261 -4.72 31.56 12.76
CA GLY A 261 -3.87 32.29 13.69
C GLY A 261 -3.55 31.49 14.95
N ASN A 262 -2.67 30.50 14.88
CA ASN A 262 -1.87 30.09 16.04
C ASN A 262 -0.50 29.59 15.58
N ILE A 263 0.54 30.31 16.00
CA ILE A 263 1.93 30.15 15.56
C ILE A 263 2.71 29.18 16.49
N ASP A 264 2.08 28.68 17.56
CA ASP A 264 2.61 27.62 18.44
C ASP A 264 2.21 26.21 17.93
N GLY A 265 2.59 25.89 16.70
CA GLY A 265 2.29 24.59 16.07
C GLY A 265 3.31 23.50 16.42
N ARG A 266 2.85 22.25 16.51
CA ARG A 266 3.68 21.04 16.60
C ARG A 266 4.61 20.95 15.37
N THR A 267 5.81 20.41 15.53
CA THR A 267 6.73 20.20 14.39
C THR A 267 6.52 18.85 13.69
N ALA A 268 7.00 18.71 12.46
CA ALA A 268 7.00 17.44 11.72
C ALA A 268 7.73 16.31 12.49
N GLY A 269 8.84 16.62 13.15
CA GLY A 269 9.59 15.69 13.98
C GLY A 269 8.81 15.21 15.21
N GLU A 270 8.10 16.12 15.88
CA GLU A 270 7.22 15.77 17.01
C GLU A 270 6.05 14.88 16.57
N LEU A 271 5.45 15.20 15.41
CA LEU A 271 4.38 14.44 14.79
C LEU A 271 4.84 12.99 14.48
N LEU A 272 6.00 12.83 13.84
CA LEU A 272 6.59 11.51 13.54
C LEU A 272 6.96 10.73 14.80
N ALA A 273 7.51 11.39 15.82
CA ALA A 273 7.84 10.73 17.09
C ALA A 273 6.58 10.22 17.80
N GLN A 274 5.50 11.00 17.81
CA GLN A 274 4.20 10.59 18.35
C GLN A 274 3.61 9.42 17.57
N ALA A 275 3.63 9.48 16.23
CA ALA A 275 3.16 8.39 15.36
C ALA A 275 3.93 7.08 15.59
N ARG A 276 5.26 7.15 15.73
CA ARG A 276 6.11 5.98 16.04
C ARG A 276 5.74 5.34 17.37
N ARG A 277 5.61 6.13 18.44
CA ARG A 277 5.19 5.62 19.76
C ARG A 277 3.83 4.93 19.69
N ARG A 278 2.86 5.54 19.01
CA ARG A 278 1.52 4.97 18.82
C ARG A 278 1.57 3.64 18.04
N ARG A 279 2.39 3.58 16.98
CA ARG A 279 2.61 2.36 16.18
C ARG A 279 3.18 1.23 17.03
N GLU A 280 4.20 1.53 17.85
CA GLU A 280 4.84 0.58 18.75
C GLU A 280 3.86 0.04 19.79
N GLU A 281 3.09 0.91 20.44
CA GLU A 281 2.07 0.53 21.42
C GLU A 281 0.99 -0.37 20.82
N ARG A 282 0.52 -0.06 19.60
CA ARG A 282 -0.47 -0.88 18.88
C ARG A 282 0.08 -2.25 18.48
N GLN A 283 1.35 -2.31 18.06
CA GLN A 283 1.97 -3.56 17.59
C GLN A 283 2.49 -4.45 18.73
N ARG A 284 2.74 -3.89 19.93
CA ARG A 284 3.25 -4.63 21.09
C ARG A 284 2.46 -5.91 21.42
N PRO A 285 1.13 -5.90 21.60
CA PRO A 285 0.40 -7.11 21.94
C PRO A 285 0.48 -8.21 20.85
N ALA A 286 0.46 -7.82 19.58
CA ALA A 286 0.56 -8.78 18.47
C ALA A 286 1.96 -9.41 18.39
N ARG A 287 3.02 -8.63 18.67
CA ARG A 287 4.40 -9.12 18.74
C ARG A 287 4.58 -10.10 19.91
N GLU A 288 4.12 -9.72 21.11
CA GLU A 288 4.15 -10.58 22.30
C GLU A 288 3.40 -11.91 22.07
N GLU A 289 2.23 -11.86 21.42
CA GLU A 289 1.47 -13.06 21.10
C GLU A 289 2.17 -13.93 20.04
N ALA A 290 2.75 -13.32 18.99
CA ALA A 290 3.51 -14.04 17.97
C ALA A 290 4.73 -14.75 18.57
N GLU A 291 5.48 -14.07 19.46
CA GLU A 291 6.61 -14.64 20.19
C GLU A 291 6.16 -15.81 21.08
N ARG A 292 5.06 -15.65 21.83
CA ARG A 292 4.50 -16.73 22.65
C ARG A 292 4.12 -17.95 21.80
N ARG A 293 3.40 -17.74 20.70
CA ARG A 293 3.01 -18.82 19.77
C ARG A 293 4.22 -19.50 19.13
N ALA A 294 5.25 -18.74 18.75
CA ALA A 294 6.50 -19.28 18.22
C ALA A 294 7.24 -20.10 19.28
N GLY A 295 7.29 -19.62 20.52
CA GLY A 295 7.87 -20.34 21.67
C GLY A 295 7.13 -21.64 21.98
N GLU A 296 5.80 -21.62 21.97
CA GLU A 296 4.96 -22.81 22.15
C GLU A 296 5.18 -23.83 21.03
N ARG A 297 5.22 -23.39 19.77
CA ARG A 297 5.53 -24.25 18.61
C ARG A 297 6.91 -24.89 18.71
N ARG A 298 7.92 -24.11 19.10
CA ARG A 298 9.29 -24.62 19.28
C ARG A 298 9.35 -25.69 20.37
N ARG A 299 8.74 -25.45 21.54
CA ARG A 299 8.68 -26.42 22.63
C ARG A 299 7.88 -27.67 22.25
N ALA A 300 6.79 -27.52 21.50
CA ALA A 300 6.01 -28.65 21.01
C ALA A 300 6.82 -29.48 19.99
N ALA A 301 7.54 -28.85 19.08
CA ALA A 301 8.42 -29.53 18.12
C ALA A 301 9.57 -30.27 18.82
N GLU A 302 10.17 -29.66 19.85
CA GLU A 302 11.21 -30.29 20.66
C GLU A 302 10.68 -31.53 21.40
N ARG A 303 9.53 -31.42 22.10
CA ARG A 303 8.89 -32.57 22.75
C ARG A 303 8.48 -33.66 21.75
N ALA A 304 7.95 -33.29 20.59
CA ALA A 304 7.59 -34.26 19.55
C ALA A 304 8.83 -34.99 19.04
N ARG A 305 9.95 -34.29 18.85
CA ARG A 305 11.24 -34.89 18.50
C ARG A 305 11.76 -35.81 19.59
N GLU A 306 11.68 -35.40 20.86
CA GLU A 306 12.08 -36.24 21.99
C GLU A 306 11.25 -37.52 22.08
N ASN A 307 9.93 -37.41 21.93
CA ASN A 307 9.03 -38.57 21.91
C ASN A 307 9.34 -39.50 20.73
N HIS A 308 9.53 -38.96 19.53
CA HIS A 308 9.90 -39.73 18.33
C HIS A 308 11.20 -40.51 18.52
N LEU A 309 12.24 -39.86 19.07
CA LEU A 309 13.51 -40.54 19.37
C LEU A 309 13.37 -41.59 20.46
N SER A 310 12.50 -41.37 21.46
CA SER A 310 12.23 -42.33 22.53
C SER A 310 11.46 -43.56 22.02
N GLU A 311 10.49 -43.35 21.12
CA GLU A 311 9.79 -44.45 20.44
C GLU A 311 10.74 -45.23 19.53
N LEU A 312 11.62 -44.55 18.79
CA LEU A 312 12.63 -45.18 17.95
C LEU A 312 13.62 -46.02 18.77
N ALA A 313 14.02 -45.53 19.96
CA ALA A 313 14.84 -46.26 20.92
C ALA A 313 14.20 -47.59 21.35
N GLY A 314 12.87 -47.61 21.55
CA GLY A 314 12.13 -48.83 21.87
C GLY A 314 12.00 -49.84 20.74
N ARG A 315 12.25 -49.46 19.47
CA ARG A 315 12.04 -50.30 18.28
C ARG A 315 13.25 -50.39 17.33
N GLN A 316 14.47 -50.21 17.84
CA GLN A 316 15.69 -50.14 17.04
C GLN A 316 15.86 -51.31 16.04
N ASP A 317 15.60 -52.55 16.47
CA ASP A 317 15.73 -53.72 15.59
C ASP A 317 14.64 -53.82 14.51
N GLN A 318 13.46 -53.26 14.77
CA GLN A 318 12.42 -53.14 13.77
C GLN A 318 12.77 -52.05 12.76
N ALA A 319 13.18 -50.88 13.24
CA ALA A 319 13.65 -49.79 12.38
C ALA A 319 14.83 -50.23 11.50
N TRP A 320 15.75 -51.05 12.02
CA TRP A 320 16.83 -51.62 11.22
C TRP A 320 16.34 -52.54 10.10
N ARG A 321 15.28 -53.33 10.34
CA ARG A 321 14.65 -54.16 9.29
C ARG A 321 13.99 -53.29 8.23
N GLU A 322 13.29 -52.23 8.64
CA GLU A 322 12.70 -51.23 7.73
C GLU A 322 13.77 -50.59 6.83
N VAL A 323 14.94 -50.24 7.37
CA VAL A 323 16.08 -49.75 6.56
C VAL A 323 16.49 -50.76 5.49
N VAL A 324 16.63 -52.05 5.84
CA VAL A 324 17.01 -53.09 4.87
C VAL A 324 15.94 -53.24 3.78
N GLU A 325 14.66 -53.23 4.15
CA GLU A 325 13.54 -53.30 3.20
C GLU A 325 13.51 -52.11 2.23
N LEU A 326 13.64 -50.88 2.75
CA LEU A 326 13.71 -49.67 1.93
C LEU A 326 14.88 -49.73 0.94
N VAL A 327 16.04 -50.22 1.38
CA VAL A 327 17.22 -50.37 0.52
C VAL A 327 16.99 -51.43 -0.57
N GLU A 328 16.16 -52.45 -0.35
CA GLU A 328 15.82 -53.45 -1.37
C GLU A 328 14.81 -52.98 -2.42
N ARG A 329 13.96 -52.00 -2.12
CA ARG A 329 12.97 -51.44 -3.07
C ARG A 329 13.59 -50.60 -4.20
N ARG A 330 14.83 -50.14 -4.02
CA ARG A 330 15.68 -49.51 -5.05
C ARG A 330 15.10 -48.26 -5.73
N THR A 331 14.30 -47.47 -5.04
CA THR A 331 13.88 -46.15 -5.54
C THR A 331 14.70 -45.04 -4.90
N ALA A 332 14.74 -43.87 -5.55
CA ALA A 332 15.42 -42.70 -4.99
C ALA A 332 14.79 -42.28 -3.65
N ALA A 333 13.45 -42.23 -3.57
CA ALA A 333 12.72 -41.86 -2.36
C ALA A 333 12.95 -42.85 -1.22
N ASP A 334 13.01 -44.15 -1.50
CA ASP A 334 13.28 -45.16 -0.47
C ASP A 334 14.72 -45.05 0.07
N TYR A 335 15.70 -44.69 -0.76
CA TYR A 335 17.06 -44.43 -0.30
C TYR A 335 17.17 -43.18 0.57
N ASP A 336 16.42 -42.12 0.25
CA ASP A 336 16.34 -40.92 1.08
C ASP A 336 15.69 -41.24 2.44
N ALA A 337 14.61 -42.03 2.45
CA ALA A 337 13.96 -42.49 3.68
C ALA A 337 14.86 -43.39 4.54
N ALA A 338 15.57 -44.35 3.92
CA ALA A 338 16.50 -45.25 4.62
C ALA A 338 17.67 -44.47 5.25
N ALA A 339 18.21 -43.50 4.52
CA ALA A 339 19.29 -42.65 5.02
C ALA A 339 18.82 -41.76 6.18
N GLY A 340 17.61 -41.21 6.10
CA GLY A 340 16.99 -40.45 7.20
C GLY A 340 16.77 -41.30 8.46
N LEU A 341 16.24 -42.51 8.32
CA LEU A 341 16.01 -43.42 9.46
C LEU A 341 17.33 -43.87 10.11
N LEU A 342 18.38 -44.11 9.32
CA LEU A 342 19.72 -44.39 9.84
C LEU A 342 20.30 -43.20 10.62
N TYR A 343 19.98 -41.96 10.22
CA TYR A 343 20.46 -40.76 10.91
C TYR A 343 19.84 -40.61 12.29
N GLU A 344 18.54 -40.86 12.39
CA GLU A 344 17.82 -40.85 13.65
C GLU A 344 18.27 -42.01 14.56
N LEU A 345 18.50 -43.21 14.01
CA LEU A 345 19.04 -44.35 14.77
C LEU A 345 20.45 -44.06 15.29
N ALA A 346 21.32 -43.42 14.50
CA ALA A 346 22.64 -42.99 14.96
C ALA A 346 22.54 -42.02 16.14
N GLU A 347 21.56 -41.12 16.15
CA GLU A 347 21.28 -40.22 17.27
C GLU A 347 20.84 -40.99 18.52
N VAL A 348 19.93 -41.97 18.37
CA VAL A 348 19.50 -42.86 19.46
C VAL A 348 20.68 -43.64 20.05
N CYS A 349 21.46 -44.34 19.22
CA CYS A 349 22.59 -45.14 19.71
C CYS A 349 23.68 -44.28 20.39
N ARG A 350 23.86 -43.02 19.96
CA ARG A 350 24.73 -42.06 20.67
C ARG A 350 24.23 -41.74 22.08
N ARG A 351 22.91 -41.58 22.27
CA ARG A 351 22.31 -41.30 23.59
C ARG A 351 22.40 -42.50 24.53
N GLU A 352 22.31 -43.70 24.00
CA GLU A 352 22.40 -44.96 24.78
C GLU A 352 23.82 -45.46 24.99
N GLY A 353 24.83 -44.86 24.36
CA GLY A 353 26.24 -45.28 24.45
C GLY A 353 26.58 -46.52 23.62
N THR A 354 25.75 -46.88 22.64
CA THR A 354 25.89 -48.07 21.76
C THR A 354 26.42 -47.73 20.36
N SER A 355 27.02 -46.55 20.19
CA SER A 355 27.51 -46.02 18.91
C SER A 355 28.43 -46.97 18.15
N ASP A 356 29.33 -47.69 18.84
CA ASP A 356 30.29 -48.59 18.19
C ASP A 356 29.59 -49.79 17.53
N ALA A 357 28.62 -50.39 18.23
CA ALA A 357 27.82 -51.49 17.69
C ALA A 357 26.97 -51.04 16.49
N PHE A 358 26.44 -49.81 16.53
CA PHE A 358 25.73 -49.22 15.40
C PHE A 358 26.66 -49.01 14.19
N ALA A 359 27.86 -48.45 14.41
CA ALA A 359 28.85 -48.23 13.36
C ALA A 359 29.25 -49.54 12.66
N ASP A 360 29.48 -50.61 13.43
CA ASP A 360 29.75 -51.95 12.89
C ASP A 360 28.59 -52.46 12.02
N ARG A 361 27.35 -52.26 12.46
CA ARG A 361 26.14 -52.65 11.72
C ARG A 361 26.00 -51.88 10.41
N VAL A 362 26.30 -50.58 10.41
CA VAL A 362 26.32 -49.73 9.20
C VAL A 362 27.43 -50.16 8.24
N GLN A 363 28.63 -50.46 8.74
CA GLN A 363 29.73 -50.98 7.91
C GLN A 363 29.36 -52.30 7.21
N GLN A 364 28.68 -53.20 7.92
CA GLN A 364 28.18 -54.45 7.35
C GLN A 364 27.13 -54.17 6.26
N LEU A 365 26.19 -53.25 6.48
CA LEU A 365 25.20 -52.84 5.49
C LEU A 365 25.87 -52.24 4.24
N ARG A 366 26.88 -51.37 4.41
CA ARG A 366 27.65 -50.79 3.30
C ARG A 366 28.34 -51.87 2.46
N ARG A 367 28.97 -52.86 3.11
CA ARG A 367 29.62 -54.00 2.41
C ARG A 367 28.61 -54.84 1.64
N ALA A 368 27.45 -55.14 2.23
CA ALA A 368 26.38 -55.91 1.59
C ALA A 368 25.78 -55.17 0.38
N GLN A 369 25.62 -53.86 0.47
CA GLN A 369 24.93 -53.03 -0.51
C GLN A 369 25.89 -52.24 -1.43
N ARG A 370 27.16 -52.64 -1.52
CA ARG A 370 28.23 -51.97 -2.29
C ARG A 370 27.90 -51.67 -3.77
N ARG A 371 26.96 -52.42 -4.36
CA ARG A 371 26.52 -52.24 -5.76
C ARG A 371 25.48 -51.12 -5.93
N LYS A 372 24.85 -50.65 -4.83
CA LYS A 372 23.83 -49.59 -4.82
C LYS A 372 24.50 -48.22 -4.58
N ILE A 373 25.23 -47.74 -5.58
CA ILE A 373 26.11 -46.54 -5.48
C ILE A 373 25.34 -45.29 -4.99
N SER A 374 24.12 -45.07 -5.48
CA SER A 374 23.28 -43.93 -5.10
C SER A 374 22.83 -43.93 -3.63
N PHE A 375 22.77 -45.10 -2.99
CA PHE A 375 22.49 -45.23 -1.57
C PHE A 375 23.76 -44.94 -0.75
N ILE A 376 24.90 -45.52 -1.15
CA ILE A 376 26.19 -45.27 -0.50
C ILE A 376 26.54 -43.77 -0.49
N GLN A 377 26.33 -43.07 -1.61
CA GLN A 377 26.55 -41.62 -1.68
C GLN A 377 25.70 -40.81 -0.70
N ARG A 378 24.50 -41.29 -0.33
CA ARG A 378 23.64 -40.61 0.67
C ARG A 378 24.16 -40.84 2.08
N LEU A 379 24.65 -42.04 2.39
CA LEU A 379 25.31 -42.34 3.67
C LEU A 379 26.59 -41.50 3.85
N ASP A 380 27.38 -41.33 2.78
CA ASP A 380 28.59 -40.52 2.81
C ASP A 380 28.29 -39.05 3.12
N ARG A 381 27.21 -38.49 2.53
CA ARG A 381 26.77 -37.13 2.83
C ARG A 381 26.33 -36.93 4.28
N LEU A 382 25.81 -37.98 4.91
CA LEU A 382 25.41 -37.96 6.33
C LEU A 382 26.58 -38.22 7.30
N GLY A 383 27.81 -38.40 6.79
CA GLY A 383 28.98 -38.68 7.61
C GLY A 383 28.96 -40.06 8.28
N MET A 384 28.14 -40.99 7.78
CA MET A 384 28.06 -42.36 8.26
C MET A 384 29.15 -43.21 7.60
N VAL A 385 30.35 -43.12 8.15
CA VAL A 385 31.56 -43.74 7.60
C VAL A 385 31.66 -45.22 7.94
#